data_AF-A0A8J2LFS6-F1
#
_entry.id   AF-A0A8J2LFS6-F1
#
_cell.length_a   1.000
_cell.length_b   1.000
_cell.length_c   1.000
_cell.angle_alpha   90.00
_cell.angle_beta   90.00
_cell.angle_gamma   90.00
#
_symmetry.space_group_name_H-M   'P 1'
#
loop_
_entity.id
_entity.type
_entity.pdbx_description
1 polymer ?
#
loop_
_entity_poly.entity_id
_entity_poly.type
_entity_poly.pdbx_seq_one_letter_code
_entity_poly.pdbx_strand_id
1 'polypeptide(L)'
;MAPLEVRDKKMKRYIKVELVEPITVTTKEHFAWSTSFTSYLVRIETNHWAFSLPASEVRRRYSEFCWLRAKLKNHHPNKLVPPLPPRRFVHVTKFDPKVIEERRVGLGKFLQRVMRSDVLLSDAALHLFLQSDLSTEDIDKKLAQEMKPGLRKCASLPHYLLRSHSNCSTTSDTEHEPEPEQNSFSSDRANDDKATLTMDDSQVSTNSTNSTLSSGSTSEVDPFEFDFP
;
A
#
# COMPACT_ATOMS: atom_id res chain seq x y z
N MET A 1 45.22 18.79 -38.86
CA MET A 1 44.57 18.81 -37.54
C MET A 1 43.34 17.91 -37.63
N ALA A 2 43.33 16.77 -36.94
CA ALA A 2 42.13 15.92 -36.86
C ALA A 2 41.23 16.45 -35.73
N PRO A 3 39.89 16.54 -35.92
CA PRO A 3 38.99 16.93 -34.87
C PRO A 3 38.97 15.86 -33.77
N LEU A 4 39.22 16.27 -32.53
CA LEU A 4 39.00 15.44 -31.35
C LEU A 4 37.49 15.24 -31.21
N GLU A 5 37.00 14.10 -31.66
CA GLU A 5 35.61 13.68 -31.52
C GLU A 5 35.34 13.42 -30.03
N VAL A 6 34.82 14.44 -29.33
CA VAL A 6 34.38 14.31 -27.93
C VAL A 6 33.13 13.43 -27.93
N ARG A 7 33.35 12.13 -27.81
CA ARG A 7 32.27 11.16 -27.59
C ARG A 7 31.75 11.37 -26.18
N ASP A 8 30.70 12.17 -26.04
CA ASP A 8 29.90 12.24 -24.82
C ASP A 8 29.37 10.84 -24.51
N LYS A 9 30.06 10.12 -23.62
CA LYS A 9 29.60 8.85 -23.09
C LYS A 9 28.35 9.13 -22.25
N LYS A 10 27.18 9.05 -22.86
CA LYS A 10 25.89 9.20 -22.19
C LYS A 10 25.80 8.19 -21.04
N MET A 11 25.92 8.69 -19.81
CA MET A 11 25.83 7.87 -18.59
C MET A 11 24.47 7.17 -18.55
N LYS A 12 24.47 5.85 -18.31
CA LYS A 12 23.21 5.11 -18.12
C LYS A 12 22.53 5.59 -16.83
N ARG A 13 21.20 5.63 -16.86
CA ARG A 13 20.40 5.95 -15.66
C ARG A 13 20.44 4.79 -14.68
N TYR A 14 20.52 5.09 -13.39
CA TYR A 14 20.50 4.10 -12.32
C TYR A 14 19.66 4.59 -11.14
N ILE A 15 19.11 3.62 -10.42
CA ILE A 15 18.44 3.81 -9.14
C ILE A 15 19.02 2.75 -8.21
N LYS A 16 19.76 3.18 -7.21
CA LYS A 16 20.33 2.33 -6.17
C LYS A 16 19.51 2.54 -4.89
N VAL A 17 19.02 1.45 -4.32
CA VAL A 17 18.26 1.45 -3.06
C VAL A 17 18.85 0.44 -2.11
N GLU A 18 19.11 0.88 -0.88
CA GLU A 18 19.66 0.07 0.20
C GLU A 18 18.83 0.28 1.47
N LEU A 19 18.51 -0.82 2.15
CA LEU A 19 17.98 -0.77 3.51
C LEU A 19 19.10 -1.15 4.47
N VAL A 20 19.42 -0.25 5.40
CA VAL A 20 20.55 -0.39 6.32
C VAL A 20 20.08 -0.15 7.76
N GLU A 21 20.91 -0.56 8.73
CA GLU A 21 20.83 -0.13 10.14
C GLU A 21 19.44 -0.28 10.78
N PRO A 22 19.00 -1.52 11.09
CA PRO A 22 17.77 -1.69 11.86
C PRO A 22 17.95 -1.13 13.27
N ILE A 23 17.15 -0.13 13.64
CA ILE A 23 17.13 0.44 14.98
C ILE A 23 15.79 0.15 15.63
N THR A 24 15.82 -0.50 16.79
CA THR A 24 14.64 -0.65 17.64
C THR A 24 14.48 0.59 18.52
N VAL A 25 13.44 1.37 18.23
CA VAL A 25 13.07 2.55 18.98
C VAL A 25 12.04 2.14 20.03
N THR A 26 12.29 2.48 21.29
CA THR A 26 11.35 2.30 22.41
C THR A 26 10.87 3.66 22.86
N THR A 27 9.60 3.97 22.60
CA THR A 27 8.96 5.18 23.11
C THR A 27 8.46 4.89 24.53
N LYS A 28 8.93 5.67 25.51
CA LYS A 28 8.39 5.66 26.87
C LYS A 28 7.23 6.65 26.91
N GLU A 29 6.01 6.16 26.96
CA GLU A 29 4.86 7.04 27.14
C GLU A 29 4.69 7.43 28.61
N HIS A 30 4.01 8.55 28.86
CA HIS A 30 3.86 9.18 30.19
C HIS A 30 3.02 8.33 31.18
N PHE A 31 2.55 7.15 30.76
CA PHE A 31 1.65 6.26 31.52
C PHE A 31 2.19 4.82 31.67
N ALA A 32 3.50 4.65 31.82
CA ALA A 32 4.16 3.38 32.13
C ALA A 32 4.03 2.24 31.10
N TRP A 33 3.42 2.45 29.93
CA TRP A 33 3.52 1.54 28.80
C TRP A 33 4.61 2.01 27.83
N SER A 34 5.44 1.07 27.39
CA SER A 34 6.48 1.33 26.39
C SER A 34 6.11 0.64 25.09
N THR A 35 6.07 1.39 23.98
CA THR A 35 5.98 0.77 22.65
C THR A 35 7.33 0.73 21.97
N SER A 36 7.68 -0.46 21.48
CA SER A 36 8.92 -0.65 20.73
C SER A 36 8.61 -1.07 19.30
N PHE A 37 9.31 -0.46 18.34
CA PHE A 37 9.26 -0.82 16.94
C PHE A 37 10.65 -0.76 16.30
N THR A 38 10.86 -1.57 15.27
CA THR A 38 12.09 -1.54 14.48
C THR A 38 11.88 -0.70 13.23
N SER A 39 12.74 0.31 13.07
CA SER A 39 12.84 1.15 11.87
C SER A 39 14.06 0.76 11.05
N TYR A 40 14.00 1.01 9.75
CA TYR A 40 15.07 0.76 8.79
C TYR A 40 15.46 2.08 8.12
N LEU A 41 16.75 2.32 7.92
CA LEU A 41 17.21 3.44 7.12
C LEU A 41 17.10 3.06 5.64
N VAL A 42 16.30 3.79 4.89
CA VAL A 42 16.17 3.65 3.45
C VAL A 42 17.09 4.68 2.80
N ARG A 43 18.15 4.21 2.14
CA ARG A 43 19.09 5.04 1.37
C ARG A 43 18.78 4.90 -0.12
N ILE A 44 18.59 6.03 -0.80
CA ILE A 44 18.46 6.12 -2.25
C ILE A 44 19.64 6.90 -2.80
N GLU A 45 20.22 6.40 -3.88
CA GLU A 45 21.20 7.10 -4.70
C GLU A 45 20.84 6.90 -6.18
N THR A 46 20.70 7.98 -6.92
CA THR A 46 20.16 7.92 -8.29
C THR A 46 20.51 9.14 -9.12
N ASN A 47 20.66 8.93 -10.43
CA ASN A 47 20.65 9.98 -11.44
C ASN A 47 19.36 9.95 -12.30
N HIS A 48 18.34 9.23 -11.82
CA HIS A 48 17.08 9.05 -12.53
C HIS A 48 16.18 10.28 -12.33
N TRP A 49 15.68 10.83 -13.43
CA TRP A 49 14.91 12.09 -13.47
C TRP A 49 13.58 12.06 -12.70
N ALA A 50 13.07 10.87 -12.39
CA ALA A 50 11.85 10.73 -11.58
C ALA A 50 12.08 11.24 -10.14
N PHE A 51 13.32 11.23 -9.64
CA PHE A 51 13.65 11.65 -8.29
C PHE A 51 14.01 13.14 -8.25
N SER A 52 13.48 13.84 -7.25
CA SER A 52 13.80 15.25 -7.03
C SER A 52 15.20 15.43 -6.41
N LEU A 53 15.60 14.52 -5.53
CA LEU A 53 16.91 14.49 -4.91
C LEU A 53 17.77 13.35 -5.51
N PRO A 54 19.05 13.59 -5.82
CA PRO A 54 19.96 12.56 -6.31
C PRO A 54 20.35 11.55 -5.21
N ALA A 55 20.24 11.95 -3.95
CA ALA A 55 20.39 11.08 -2.79
C ALA A 55 19.38 11.44 -1.70
N SER A 56 18.87 10.44 -0.99
CA SER A 56 18.01 10.65 0.19
C SER A 56 18.19 9.52 1.20
N GLU A 57 18.03 9.87 2.48
CA GLU A 57 18.04 8.91 3.58
C GLU A 57 16.83 9.18 4.48
N VAL A 58 15.94 8.18 4.64
CA VAL A 58 14.72 8.32 5.46
C VAL A 58 14.55 7.07 6.32
N ARG A 59 14.14 7.26 7.58
CA ARG A 59 13.82 6.12 8.47
C ARG A 59 12.36 5.71 8.33
N ARG A 60 12.12 4.44 8.02
CA ARG A 60 10.78 3.86 7.85
C ARG A 60 10.62 2.55 8.61
N ARG A 61 9.49 2.35 9.28
CA ARG A 61 9.12 1.08 9.95
C ARG A 61 8.29 0.19 9.03
N TYR A 62 8.30 -1.12 9.30
CA TYR A 62 7.61 -2.11 8.46
C TYR A 62 6.12 -1.79 8.20
N SER A 63 5.38 -1.26 9.19
CA SER A 63 3.98 -0.90 9.00
C SER A 63 3.77 0.23 7.99
N GLU A 64 4.72 1.16 7.85
CA GLU A 64 4.65 2.20 6.82
C GLU A 64 4.88 1.63 5.42
N PHE A 65 5.68 0.57 5.28
CA PHE A 65 5.78 -0.17 4.01
C PHE A 65 4.46 -0.88 3.66
N CYS A 66 3.75 -1.42 4.67
CA CYS A 66 2.40 -1.97 4.46
C CYS A 66 1.44 -0.92 3.94
N TRP A 67 1.48 0.28 4.53
CA TRP A 67 0.71 1.44 4.06
C TRP A 67 1.08 1.79 2.61
N LEU A 68 2.37 1.92 2.28
CA LEU A 68 2.82 2.26 0.93
C LEU A 68 2.33 1.25 -0.10
N ARG A 69 2.46 -0.05 0.20
CA ARG A 69 1.98 -1.11 -0.69
C ARG A 69 0.46 -1.02 -0.91
N ALA A 70 -0.31 -0.78 0.15
CA ALA A 70 -1.75 -0.61 0.04
C ALA A 70 -2.11 0.61 -0.81
N LYS A 71 -1.41 1.73 -0.61
CA LYS A 71 -1.58 2.97 -1.37
C LYS A 71 -1.31 2.76 -2.86
N LEU A 72 -0.18 2.16 -3.22
CA LEU A 72 0.17 1.83 -4.60
C LEU A 72 -0.84 0.88 -5.25
N LYS A 73 -1.35 -0.10 -4.50
CA LYS A 73 -2.38 -1.02 -5.01
C LYS A 73 -3.70 -0.30 -5.28
N ASN A 74 -4.07 0.66 -4.44
CA ASN A 74 -5.30 1.45 -4.60
C ASN A 74 -5.18 2.44 -5.77
N HIS A 75 -4.03 3.08 -5.94
CA HIS A 75 -3.79 4.01 -7.06
C HIS A 75 -3.66 3.29 -8.40
N HIS A 76 -3.16 2.05 -8.40
CA HIS A 76 -2.88 1.28 -9.62
C HIS A 76 -3.48 -0.14 -9.56
N PRO A 77 -4.81 -0.30 -9.58
CA PRO A 77 -5.47 -1.60 -9.41
C PRO A 77 -5.10 -2.60 -10.52
N ASN A 78 -4.74 -2.11 -11.71
CA ASN A 78 -4.36 -2.93 -12.87
C ASN A 78 -2.88 -3.35 -12.86
N LYS A 79 -2.10 -2.99 -11.84
CA LYS A 79 -0.68 -3.31 -11.74
C LYS A 79 -0.41 -4.29 -10.60
N LEU A 80 0.51 -5.22 -10.87
CA LEU A 80 0.96 -6.19 -9.88
C LEU A 80 1.97 -5.52 -8.92
N VAL A 81 1.47 -5.05 -7.78
CA VAL A 81 2.33 -4.50 -6.72
C VAL A 81 3.06 -5.65 -6.01
N PRO A 82 4.41 -5.63 -5.95
CA PRO A 82 5.18 -6.69 -5.33
C PRO A 82 4.73 -7.01 -3.89
N PRO A 83 4.78 -8.28 -3.44
CA PRO A 83 4.46 -8.64 -2.07
C PRO A 83 5.53 -8.12 -1.09
N LEU A 84 5.09 -7.81 0.13
CA LEU A 84 5.98 -7.54 1.25
C LEU A 84 6.40 -8.86 1.92
N PRO A 85 7.53 -8.89 2.66
CA PRO A 85 7.84 -10.03 3.51
C PRO A 85 6.71 -10.28 4.52
N PRO A 86 6.45 -11.54 4.91
CA PRO A 86 5.30 -11.89 5.76
C PRO A 86 5.27 -11.11 7.07
N ARG A 87 4.08 -10.68 7.47
CA ARG A 87 3.87 -10.11 8.80
C ARG A 87 4.00 -11.25 9.82
N ARG A 88 4.97 -11.15 10.73
CA ARG A 88 5.07 -12.08 11.87
C ARG A 88 4.12 -11.57 12.96
N PHE A 89 3.13 -12.38 13.31
CA PHE A 89 2.07 -12.02 14.28
C PHE A 89 2.49 -12.20 15.74
N VAL A 90 3.58 -12.95 16.00
CA VAL A 90 4.04 -13.25 17.36
C VAL A 90 4.97 -12.13 17.86
N HIS A 91 4.50 -11.38 18.86
CA HIS A 91 5.20 -10.25 19.49
C HIS A 91 6.60 -10.60 20.00
N VAL A 92 6.81 -11.83 20.45
CA VAL A 92 8.11 -12.31 20.95
C VAL A 92 9.15 -12.43 19.83
N THR A 93 8.72 -12.77 18.61
CA THR A 93 9.65 -13.02 17.48
C THR A 93 9.97 -11.78 16.65
N LYS A 94 9.34 -10.63 16.93
CA LYS A 94 9.48 -9.44 16.06
C LYS A 94 10.83 -8.75 16.18
N PHE A 95 11.56 -8.99 17.29
CA PHE A 95 12.88 -8.42 17.57
C PHE A 95 14.03 -9.44 17.39
N ASP A 96 13.72 -10.65 16.94
CA ASP A 96 14.75 -11.64 16.60
C ASP A 96 15.62 -11.08 15.45
N PRO A 97 16.96 -11.01 15.62
CA PRO A 97 17.87 -10.53 14.58
C PRO A 97 17.67 -11.21 13.22
N LYS A 98 17.34 -12.51 13.20
CA LYS A 98 17.07 -13.25 11.96
C LYS A 98 15.84 -12.69 11.23
N VAL A 99 14.81 -12.32 11.98
CA VAL A 99 13.57 -11.72 11.44
C VAL A 99 13.81 -10.32 10.93
N ILE A 100 14.58 -9.54 11.69
CA ILE A 100 14.93 -8.17 11.31
C ILE A 100 15.68 -8.18 9.99
N GLU A 101 16.64 -9.08 9.82
CA GLU A 101 17.44 -9.20 8.60
C GLU A 101 16.63 -9.76 7.42
N GLU A 102 15.83 -10.81 7.63
CA GLU A 102 14.92 -11.35 6.61
C GLU A 102 13.98 -10.26 6.08
N ARG A 103 13.42 -9.44 7.00
CA ARG A 103 12.59 -8.30 6.64
C ARG A 103 13.38 -7.24 5.89
N ARG A 104 14.57 -6.86 6.35
CA ARG A 104 15.43 -5.87 5.68
C ARG A 104 15.66 -6.26 4.22
N VAL A 105 16.05 -7.51 3.97
CA VAL A 105 16.26 -8.05 2.62
C VAL A 105 14.96 -8.06 1.82
N GLY A 106 13.85 -8.52 2.41
CA GLY A 106 12.54 -8.56 1.75
C GLY A 106 12.02 -7.19 1.36
N LEU A 107 12.16 -6.19 2.24
CA LEU A 107 11.78 -4.81 2.00
C LEU A 107 12.65 -4.15 0.92
N GLY A 108 13.96 -4.40 0.92
CA GLY A 108 14.85 -3.94 -0.15
C GLY A 108 14.45 -4.52 -1.51
N LYS A 109 14.18 -5.82 -1.57
CA LYS A 109 13.67 -6.49 -2.79
C LYS A 109 12.29 -5.99 -3.22
N PHE A 110 11.44 -5.55 -2.28
CA PHE A 110 10.15 -4.92 -2.59
C PHE A 110 10.38 -3.57 -3.30
N LEU A 111 11.17 -2.67 -2.72
CA LEU A 111 11.45 -1.36 -3.31
C LEU A 111 12.12 -1.48 -4.68
N GLN A 112 13.12 -2.36 -4.82
CA GLN A 112 13.77 -2.60 -6.11
C GLN A 112 12.78 -3.01 -7.21
N ARG A 113 11.75 -3.80 -6.89
CA ARG A 113 10.73 -4.21 -7.87
C ARG A 113 9.73 -3.10 -8.16
N VAL A 114 9.33 -2.32 -7.15
CA VAL A 114 8.45 -1.16 -7.33
C VAL A 114 9.12 -0.14 -8.26
N MET A 115 10.38 0.18 -8.01
CA MET A 115 11.14 1.19 -8.77
C MET A 115 11.51 0.77 -10.19
N ARG A 116 11.31 -0.52 -10.56
CA ARG A 116 11.46 -1.01 -11.94
C ARG A 116 10.21 -0.79 -12.80
N SER A 117 9.07 -0.48 -12.19
CA SER A 117 7.84 -0.19 -12.91
C SER A 117 7.67 1.31 -13.03
N ASP A 118 7.74 1.84 -14.25
CA ASP A 118 7.61 3.29 -14.49
C ASP A 118 6.28 3.86 -13.96
N VAL A 119 5.21 3.06 -14.02
CA VAL A 119 3.89 3.46 -13.49
C VAL A 119 3.94 3.63 -11.98
N LEU A 120 4.48 2.64 -11.24
CA LEU A 120 4.60 2.75 -9.78
C LEU A 120 5.65 3.80 -9.38
N LEU A 121 6.70 3.94 -10.18
CA LEU A 121 7.75 4.93 -9.98
C LEU A 121 7.20 6.36 -10.09
N SER A 122 6.21 6.61 -10.95
CA SER A 122 5.59 7.92 -11.10
C SER A 122 4.65 8.33 -9.95
N ASP A 123 4.39 7.43 -8.99
CA ASP A 123 3.45 7.69 -7.89
C ASP A 123 4.03 8.66 -6.85
N ALA A 124 3.32 9.74 -6.58
CA ALA A 124 3.73 10.75 -5.60
C ALA A 124 3.88 10.19 -4.17
N ALA A 125 3.07 9.20 -3.77
CA ALA A 125 3.16 8.57 -2.46
C ALA A 125 4.51 7.86 -2.28
N LEU A 126 5.04 7.23 -3.34
CA LEU A 126 6.36 6.59 -3.31
C LEU A 126 7.46 7.63 -3.09
N HIS A 127 7.41 8.75 -3.80
CA HIS A 127 8.40 9.82 -3.67
C HIS A 127 8.36 10.49 -2.29
N LEU A 128 7.17 10.81 -1.78
CA LEU A 128 7.03 11.36 -0.43
C LEU A 128 7.54 10.37 0.62
N PHE A 129 7.27 9.08 0.45
CA PHE A 129 7.78 8.04 1.35
C PHE A 129 9.32 7.93 1.36
N LEU A 130 9.96 8.06 0.19
CA LEU A 130 11.41 7.86 0.02
C LEU A 130 12.26 9.13 0.21
N GLN A 131 11.68 10.33 0.03
CA GLN A 131 12.41 11.59 -0.04
C GLN A 131 11.93 12.63 1.00
N SER A 132 11.04 12.24 1.92
CA SER A 132 10.62 13.11 3.02
C SER A 132 10.46 12.35 4.33
N ASP A 133 10.62 13.05 5.45
CA ASP A 133 10.42 12.52 6.81
C ASP A 133 8.96 12.62 7.28
N LEU A 134 8.00 12.78 6.37
CA LEU A 134 6.59 12.89 6.70
C LEU A 134 6.01 11.57 7.23
N SER A 135 5.12 11.66 8.21
CA SER A 135 4.31 10.53 8.65
C SER A 135 3.37 10.05 7.53
N THR A 136 2.92 8.79 7.58
CA THR A 136 1.97 8.27 6.59
C THR A 136 0.67 9.08 6.53
N GLU A 137 0.21 9.61 7.66
CA GLU A 137 -0.98 10.45 7.75
C GLU A 137 -0.76 11.80 7.07
N ASP A 138 0.40 12.42 7.26
CA ASP A 138 0.70 13.70 6.64
C ASP A 138 0.94 13.56 5.13
N ILE A 139 1.49 12.42 4.69
CA ILE A 139 1.53 12.09 3.27
C ILE A 139 0.11 11.98 2.71
N ASP A 140 -0.81 11.25 3.38
CA ASP A 140 -2.20 11.15 2.95
C ASP A 140 -2.89 12.52 2.87
N LYS A 141 -2.67 13.40 3.87
CA LYS A 141 -3.18 14.78 3.85
C LYS A 141 -2.62 15.57 2.68
N LYS A 142 -1.32 15.50 2.41
CA LYS A 142 -0.70 16.20 1.26
C LYS A 142 -1.27 15.72 -0.07
N LEU A 143 -1.37 14.40 -0.26
CA LEU A 143 -1.95 13.82 -1.47
C LEU A 143 -3.41 14.24 -1.68
N ALA A 144 -4.19 14.35 -0.61
CA ALA A 144 -5.58 14.82 -0.68
C ALA A 144 -5.71 16.32 -0.97
N GLN A 145 -4.75 17.14 -0.53
CA GLN A 145 -4.77 18.59 -0.77
C GLN A 145 -4.52 18.95 -2.24
N GLU A 146 -3.66 18.21 -2.93
CA GLU A 146 -3.40 18.34 -4.37
C GLU A 146 -4.66 18.04 -5.23
N MET A 147 -5.67 17.36 -4.66
CA MET A 147 -6.91 16.99 -5.34
C MET A 147 -8.06 18.00 -5.14
N LYS A 148 -7.85 19.15 -4.49
CA LYS A 148 -8.89 20.18 -4.39
C LYS A 148 -8.94 21.00 -5.70
N PRO A 149 -10.04 20.93 -6.48
CA PRO A 149 -10.20 21.76 -7.67
C PRO A 149 -10.52 23.19 -7.22
N GLY A 150 -9.49 23.99 -6.98
CA GLY A 150 -9.66 25.37 -6.55
C GLY A 150 -8.34 26.01 -6.19
N LEU A 151 -7.82 26.79 -7.14
CA LEU A 151 -6.64 27.64 -7.03
C LEU A 151 -5.29 26.96 -7.36
N ARG A 152 -5.00 26.86 -8.66
CA ARG A 152 -3.65 26.65 -9.17
C ARG A 152 -2.74 27.79 -8.72
N LYS A 153 -1.74 27.50 -7.88
CA LYS A 153 -0.48 28.25 -7.93
C LYS A 153 0.51 27.40 -8.71
N CYS A 154 0.77 27.81 -9.95
CA CYS A 154 1.89 27.29 -10.72
C CYS A 154 3.19 27.65 -10.00
N ALA A 155 3.73 26.73 -9.20
CA ALA A 155 5.14 26.72 -8.83
C ALA A 155 5.53 25.31 -8.35
N SER A 156 6.48 24.70 -9.04
CA SER A 156 7.22 23.48 -8.68
C SER A 156 6.56 22.11 -8.86
N LEU A 157 5.72 21.90 -9.90
CA LEU A 157 5.56 20.54 -10.40
C LEU A 157 6.91 20.06 -10.95
N PRO A 158 7.40 18.86 -10.56
CA PRO A 158 8.63 18.32 -11.11
C PRO A 158 8.51 18.19 -12.64
N HIS A 159 9.59 18.54 -13.35
CA HIS A 159 9.65 18.75 -14.81
C HIS A 159 9.11 17.56 -15.65
N TYR A 160 8.96 16.38 -15.06
CA TYR A 160 8.43 15.21 -15.75
C TYR A 160 6.91 15.22 -16.02
N LEU A 161 6.15 16.10 -15.35
CA LEU A 161 4.71 16.26 -15.62
C LEU A 161 4.40 17.23 -16.76
N LEU A 162 5.42 17.87 -17.36
CA LEU A 162 5.27 18.90 -18.39
C LEU A 162 5.72 18.43 -19.79
N ARG A 163 5.40 17.19 -20.17
CA ARG A 163 5.52 16.76 -21.57
C ARG A 163 4.18 16.36 -22.16
N SER A 164 3.29 17.32 -22.25
CA SER A 164 2.13 17.30 -23.14
C SER A 164 2.60 17.58 -24.57
N HIS A 165 2.53 16.58 -25.45
CA HIS A 165 2.39 16.87 -26.88
C HIS A 165 0.92 17.26 -27.11
N SER A 166 0.70 18.55 -27.22
CA SER A 166 -0.51 19.14 -27.79
C SER A 166 -0.68 18.63 -29.22
N ASN A 167 -1.90 18.20 -29.54
CA ASN A 167 -2.65 18.74 -30.67
C ASN A 167 -4.08 18.19 -30.61
N CYS A 168 -5.04 19.03 -30.23
CA CYS A 168 -6.36 18.99 -30.83
C CYS A 168 -7.00 20.37 -30.66
N SER A 169 -7.12 21.07 -31.78
CA SER A 169 -7.76 22.37 -31.89
C SER A 169 -9.28 22.21 -31.90
N THR A 170 -9.92 23.02 -31.05
CA THR A 170 -11.11 23.86 -31.32
C THR A 170 -12.19 23.35 -32.27
N THR A 171 -13.42 23.18 -31.76
CA THR A 171 -14.69 23.77 -32.25
C THR A 171 -15.71 23.61 -31.09
N SER A 172 -15.99 24.66 -30.32
CA SER A 172 -17.10 25.62 -30.44
C SER A 172 -18.50 25.00 -30.29
N ASP A 173 -19.20 25.53 -29.28
CA ASP A 173 -20.51 25.24 -28.72
C ASP A 173 -21.68 25.12 -29.71
N THR A 174 -22.75 24.39 -29.34
CA THR A 174 -24.16 24.79 -29.53
C THR A 174 -25.08 23.92 -28.66
N GLU A 175 -25.79 24.55 -27.73
CA GLU A 175 -27.00 24.02 -27.07
C GLU A 175 -28.21 24.16 -28.02
N HIS A 176 -29.02 23.13 -28.22
CA HIS A 176 -30.48 23.27 -28.43
C HIS A 176 -31.22 21.92 -28.40
N GLU A 177 -32.15 21.77 -27.45
CA GLU A 177 -33.36 20.93 -27.52
C GLU A 177 -34.44 21.75 -28.24
N PRO A 178 -35.29 21.18 -29.12
CA PRO A 178 -36.56 20.64 -28.64
C PRO A 178 -37.13 19.41 -29.40
N GLU A 179 -37.82 18.53 -28.67
CA GLU A 179 -38.88 17.59 -29.13
C GLU A 179 -40.03 18.33 -29.89
N PRO A 180 -40.77 17.71 -30.86
CA PRO A 180 -41.88 16.82 -30.48
C PRO A 180 -42.26 15.65 -31.43
N GLU A 181 -42.60 14.54 -30.79
CA GLU A 181 -43.82 13.69 -30.90
C GLU A 181 -44.22 12.90 -32.18
N GLN A 182 -44.82 11.73 -31.85
CA GLN A 182 -45.86 10.93 -32.53
C GLN A 182 -45.39 9.86 -33.53
N ASN A 183 -45.45 8.58 -33.14
CA ASN A 183 -46.60 7.77 -33.56
C ASN A 183 -46.78 6.48 -32.73
N SER A 184 -48.06 6.20 -32.48
CA SER A 184 -48.70 5.09 -31.79
C SER A 184 -48.42 3.69 -32.35
N PHE A 185 -48.39 2.67 -31.48
CA PHE A 185 -49.38 1.58 -31.50
C PHE A 185 -49.38 0.80 -30.17
N SER A 186 -50.57 0.32 -29.82
CA SER A 186 -51.03 -0.05 -28.47
C SER A 186 -50.92 -1.55 -28.13
N SER A 187 -50.95 -1.81 -26.81
CA SER A 187 -51.65 -2.90 -26.07
C SER A 187 -51.13 -4.35 -26.26
N ASP A 188 -51.13 -5.29 -25.28
CA ASP A 188 -51.86 -5.53 -24.01
C ASP A 188 -50.95 -6.34 -23.06
N ARG A 189 -50.80 -6.00 -21.77
CA ARG A 189 -51.51 -6.50 -20.55
C ARG A 189 -51.56 -8.03 -20.32
N ALA A 190 -50.94 -8.43 -19.20
CA ALA A 190 -51.30 -9.40 -18.14
C ALA A 190 -51.85 -10.81 -18.55
N ASN A 191 -51.59 -11.92 -17.87
CA ASN A 191 -51.47 -12.16 -16.44
C ASN A 191 -50.97 -13.62 -16.17
N ASP A 192 -50.51 -13.85 -14.93
CA ASP A 192 -50.56 -15.06 -14.08
C ASP A 192 -50.70 -16.51 -14.64
N ASP A 193 -49.90 -17.43 -14.06
CA ASP A 193 -50.30 -18.74 -13.46
C ASP A 193 -49.03 -19.63 -13.33
N LYS A 194 -48.52 -19.94 -12.13
CA LYS A 194 -48.92 -20.94 -11.11
C LYS A 194 -48.86 -22.41 -11.55
N ALA A 195 -47.86 -23.14 -11.02
CA ALA A 195 -47.90 -24.53 -10.50
C ALA A 195 -46.44 -24.92 -10.13
N THR A 196 -46.02 -25.28 -8.92
CA THR A 196 -46.49 -26.29 -7.95
C THR A 196 -46.42 -27.73 -8.46
N LEU A 197 -45.42 -28.50 -8.01
CA LEU A 197 -45.50 -29.90 -7.56
C LEU A 197 -44.11 -30.26 -6.96
N THR A 198 -43.92 -30.26 -5.62
CA THR A 198 -44.06 -31.40 -4.66
C THR A 198 -43.00 -32.50 -4.88
N MET A 199 -42.07 -32.67 -3.92
CA MET A 199 -42.10 -33.65 -2.81
C MET A 199 -41.99 -35.09 -3.34
N ASP A 200 -41.01 -35.90 -2.93
CA ASP A 200 -40.89 -36.58 -1.63
C ASP A 200 -39.61 -37.47 -1.78
N ASP A 201 -38.85 -37.96 -0.80
CA ASP A 201 -38.72 -37.83 0.65
C ASP A 201 -37.72 -38.94 1.08
N SER A 202 -37.12 -38.80 2.27
CA SER A 202 -36.90 -39.94 3.21
C SER A 202 -35.83 -41.01 2.89
N GLN A 203 -34.92 -41.48 3.77
CA GLN A 203 -34.72 -41.44 5.23
C GLN A 203 -33.27 -41.88 5.58
N VAL A 204 -32.75 -41.37 6.72
CA VAL A 204 -32.08 -42.07 7.86
C VAL A 204 -30.74 -42.81 7.75
N SER A 205 -29.79 -42.38 8.60
CA SER A 205 -29.11 -43.16 9.68
C SER A 205 -27.95 -42.31 10.25
N THR A 206 -28.08 -41.63 11.39
CA THR A 206 -27.81 -42.03 12.80
C THR A 206 -26.47 -42.73 13.10
N ASN A 207 -25.75 -42.10 14.05
CA ASN A 207 -24.78 -42.62 15.04
C ASN A 207 -23.29 -42.67 14.68
N SER A 208 -22.48 -41.88 15.38
CA SER A 208 -21.63 -42.42 16.45
C SER A 208 -20.96 -41.33 17.30
N THR A 209 -21.23 -41.46 18.59
CA THR A 209 -20.51 -40.91 19.74
C THR A 209 -19.09 -41.49 19.84
N ASN A 210 -18.15 -40.72 20.38
CA ASN A 210 -17.31 -41.18 21.50
C ASN A 210 -16.62 -40.02 22.21
N SER A 211 -17.00 -39.88 23.47
CA SER A 211 -16.34 -39.20 24.56
C SER A 211 -15.26 -40.12 25.16
N THR A 212 -14.10 -39.57 25.51
CA THR A 212 -13.19 -40.17 26.50
C THR A 212 -12.69 -39.08 27.43
N LEU A 213 -13.13 -39.18 28.69
CA LEU A 213 -12.53 -38.53 29.84
C LEU A 213 -11.25 -39.28 30.23
N SER A 214 -10.24 -38.57 30.74
CA SER A 214 -9.43 -39.08 31.84
C SER A 214 -8.95 -37.94 32.72
N SER A 215 -9.44 -37.98 33.95
CA SER A 215 -9.09 -37.21 35.13
C SER A 215 -7.82 -37.74 35.81
N GLY A 216 -7.11 -36.84 36.50
CA GLY A 216 -6.19 -37.10 37.62
C GLY A 216 -5.71 -35.74 38.15
N SER A 217 -6.21 -35.22 39.29
CA SER A 217 -5.71 -35.40 40.68
C SER A 217 -4.22 -35.02 40.82
N THR A 218 -3.71 -34.17 41.73
CA THR A 218 -4.15 -33.51 43.00
C THR A 218 -2.95 -32.64 43.47
N SER A 219 -3.11 -31.87 44.57
CA SER A 219 -2.17 -30.97 45.29
C SER A 219 -2.16 -29.53 44.78
N GLU A 220 -2.72 -28.51 45.44
CA GLU A 220 -2.81 -28.17 46.88
C GLU A 220 -1.44 -27.93 47.52
N VAL A 221 -1.02 -26.66 47.54
CA VAL A 221 -0.13 -26.01 48.51
C VAL A 221 -0.27 -24.47 48.42
N ASP A 222 -0.05 -23.83 49.56
CA ASP A 222 -0.62 -22.61 50.12
C ASP A 222 -0.33 -21.23 49.47
N PRO A 223 -1.14 -20.20 49.83
CA PRO A 223 -0.91 -18.81 49.45
C PRO A 223 0.18 -18.14 50.29
N PHE A 224 1.20 -17.60 49.64
CA PHE A 224 2.17 -16.70 50.26
C PHE A 224 1.59 -15.29 50.38
N GLU A 225 1.23 -14.95 51.60
CA GLU A 225 1.02 -13.61 52.13
C GLU A 225 2.37 -12.88 52.17
N PHE A 226 2.45 -11.67 51.62
CA PHE A 226 3.64 -10.81 51.71
C PHE A 226 3.21 -9.46 52.27
N ASP A 227 3.35 -9.32 53.58
CA ASP A 227 3.33 -8.03 54.28
C ASP A 227 4.57 -7.23 53.87
N PHE A 228 4.36 -5.97 53.47
CA PHE A 228 5.41 -4.97 53.37
C PHE A 228 5.19 -3.89 54.45
N PRO A 229 6.26 -3.42 55.11
CA PRO A 229 6.22 -2.22 55.93
C PRO A 229 6.12 -0.93 55.11
#